data_AF-A0A4Y7LEB3-F1
#
_entry.id   AF-A0A4Y7LEB3-F1
#
_cell.length_a   1.000
_cell.length_b   1.000
_cell.length_c   1.000
_cell.angle_alpha   90.00
_cell.angle_beta   90.00
_cell.angle_gamma   90.00
#
_symmetry.space_group_name_H-M   'P 1'
#
loop_
_entity.id
_entity.type
_entity.pdbx_description
1 polymer ?
#
loop_
_entity_poly.entity_id
_entity_poly.type
_entity_poly.pdbx_seq_one_letter_code
_entity_poly.pdbx_strand_id
1 'polypeptide(L)'
;MAMSRTIFVLLISITLIAVFVAAYNDAPDSATGSKGTGDHTKKGSGGAIIYASGMTAMSLMMAITRAIFVLIMSFALIAMCAAQYESTTDGTGSKGTEKVSGGAIVHASIITAMVALLGGAESAVPSSKTFKFINQGDFGDYIVEYDANYRALDLFSSPFQLCFYNTTPNAFTLALRMGLVRSESIMRWVWDANRGNPVRENATLTFGTDGNLVLSDADGQIAWQTGTANKDVVGLNLLSNGNIVLYDKSGKYIWQSFEHPSDTLLVGQGLRPNGPNRITSRVSDVDGSEGPYSFVLEKSRLNLYLKSKNLKKPLLYYTSDWFGTSQGVLTQVLFNATPESEEAYAYELTFEFFVANSSTGTSILTRPKYNSTLSLLRLGFDGSLKVYTYYDKVSHGAWEVTFSLFDLINGNNGVSQCKLPSRCGSFGVCEDEQCVACPTANGLLGWSKNCAPPTLRKCDNGKANKVDYFKVVGVEHFMDDYNKGEGSLELDECRSKCSKDCQCLGFFYKQESSKCLLAPVLGTLNKVANTSHVAYIKV
;
A
#
# COMPACT_ATOMS: atom_id res chain seq x y z
N MET A 1 -56.14 -38.26 -22.61
CA MET A 1 -55.36 -39.08 -23.57
C MET A 1 -54.14 -38.39 -24.20
N ALA A 2 -53.97 -37.05 -24.12
CA ALA A 2 -52.77 -36.37 -24.65
C ALA A 2 -51.52 -36.46 -23.73
N MET A 3 -51.70 -36.67 -22.42
CA MET A 3 -50.61 -36.73 -21.43
C MET A 3 -49.68 -37.95 -21.60
N SER A 4 -50.18 -39.03 -22.18
CA SER A 4 -49.43 -40.29 -22.33
C SER A 4 -48.39 -40.23 -23.46
N ARG A 5 -48.59 -39.40 -24.49
CA ARG A 5 -47.64 -39.30 -25.62
C ARG A 5 -46.42 -38.45 -25.28
N THR A 6 -46.60 -37.39 -24.49
CA THR A 6 -45.51 -36.51 -24.06
C THR A 6 -44.56 -37.21 -23.10
N ILE A 7 -45.08 -38.00 -22.16
CA ILE A 7 -44.28 -38.81 -21.22
C ILE A 7 -43.50 -39.90 -21.96
N PHE A 8 -44.10 -40.52 -22.99
CA PHE A 8 -43.45 -41.55 -23.79
C PHE A 8 -42.32 -40.97 -24.66
N VAL A 9 -42.52 -39.80 -25.27
CA VAL A 9 -41.46 -39.10 -26.00
C VAL A 9 -40.32 -38.67 -25.08
N LEU A 10 -40.63 -38.22 -23.85
CA LEU A 10 -39.63 -37.81 -22.87
C LEU A 10 -38.78 -39.00 -22.36
N LEU A 11 -39.41 -40.15 -22.10
CA LEU A 11 -38.70 -41.38 -21.72
C LEU A 11 -37.79 -41.89 -22.84
N ILE A 12 -38.23 -41.78 -24.10
CA ILE A 12 -37.40 -42.11 -25.26
C ILE A 12 -36.20 -41.16 -25.37
N SER A 13 -36.39 -39.85 -25.16
CA SER A 13 -35.29 -38.86 -25.18
C SER A 13 -34.27 -39.09 -24.06
N ILE A 14 -34.72 -39.41 -22.85
CA ILE A 14 -33.84 -39.71 -21.70
C ILE A 14 -33.06 -41.01 -21.95
N THR A 15 -33.70 -42.01 -22.55
CA THR A 15 -33.05 -43.30 -22.87
C THR A 15 -32.01 -43.13 -24.00
N LEU A 16 -32.31 -42.31 -25.02
CA LEU A 16 -31.36 -41.98 -26.09
C LEU A 16 -30.14 -41.21 -25.57
N ILE A 17 -30.32 -40.28 -24.63
CA ILE A 17 -29.21 -39.55 -23.99
C ILE A 17 -28.35 -40.48 -23.14
N ALA A 18 -28.96 -41.42 -22.40
CA ALA A 18 -28.23 -42.41 -21.62
C ALA A 18 -27.41 -43.37 -22.50
N VAL A 19 -27.95 -43.77 -23.67
CA VAL A 19 -27.24 -44.61 -24.65
C VAL A 19 -26.09 -43.84 -25.31
N PHE A 20 -26.26 -42.54 -25.58
CA PHE A 20 -25.19 -41.71 -26.13
C PHE A 20 -24.02 -41.51 -25.14
N VAL A 21 -24.35 -41.38 -23.84
CA VAL A 21 -23.36 -41.28 -22.76
C VAL A 21 -22.62 -42.59 -22.54
N ALA A 22 -23.31 -43.73 -22.65
CA ALA A 22 -22.67 -45.05 -22.60
C ALA A 22 -21.73 -45.29 -23.79
N ALA A 23 -22.17 -44.93 -25.02
CA ALA A 23 -21.36 -45.07 -26.23
C ALA A 23 -20.13 -44.15 -26.27
N TYR A 24 -20.17 -43.00 -25.57
CA TYR A 24 -19.01 -42.10 -25.44
C TYR A 24 -17.97 -42.61 -24.44
N ASN A 25 -18.38 -43.39 -23.44
CA ASN A 25 -17.49 -43.97 -22.44
C ASN A 25 -16.80 -45.27 -22.90
N ASP A 26 -17.31 -45.92 -23.96
CA ASP A 26 -16.75 -47.16 -24.53
C ASP A 26 -15.91 -46.94 -25.80
N ALA A 27 -15.59 -45.69 -26.17
CA ALA A 27 -14.70 -45.41 -27.29
C ALA A 27 -13.24 -45.82 -26.94
N PRO A 28 -12.64 -46.80 -27.63
CA PRO A 28 -11.27 -47.22 -27.34
C PRO A 28 -10.27 -46.17 -27.86
N ASP A 29 -9.37 -45.73 -26.98
CA ASP A 29 -8.18 -44.96 -27.34
C ASP A 29 -7.37 -45.72 -28.40
N SER A 30 -7.50 -45.28 -29.66
CA SER A 30 -6.72 -45.79 -30.78
C SER A 30 -5.74 -44.72 -31.25
N ALA A 31 -4.49 -44.87 -30.83
CA ALA A 31 -3.35 -44.28 -31.52
C ALA A 31 -2.11 -45.20 -31.36
N THR A 32 -1.98 -46.16 -32.28
CA THR A 32 -0.73 -46.89 -32.53
C THR A 32 0.07 -46.23 -33.66
N GLY A 33 1.38 -46.11 -33.46
CA GLY A 33 2.41 -45.98 -34.51
C GLY A 33 3.27 -44.72 -34.32
N SER A 34 4.59 -44.76 -34.11
CA SER A 34 5.60 -45.68 -34.64
C SER A 34 6.86 -45.71 -33.74
N LYS A 35 7.50 -46.88 -33.73
CA LYS A 35 8.78 -47.22 -33.09
C LYS A 35 9.97 -46.43 -33.68
N GLY A 36 10.93 -46.13 -32.81
CA GLY A 36 12.32 -45.79 -33.14
C GLY A 36 13.19 -45.98 -31.90
N THR A 37 14.09 -46.96 -31.94
CA THR A 37 14.98 -47.48 -30.89
C THR A 37 16.16 -46.56 -30.57
N GLY A 38 16.61 -46.48 -29.30
CA GLY A 38 17.93 -45.91 -28.96
C GLY A 38 18.16 -45.48 -27.51
N ASP A 39 18.42 -46.46 -26.64
CA ASP A 39 19.30 -46.54 -25.46
C ASP A 39 19.44 -45.42 -24.37
N HIS A 40 19.59 -45.95 -23.14
CA HIS A 40 19.83 -45.44 -21.79
C HIS A 40 20.93 -44.35 -21.64
N THR A 41 20.99 -43.42 -20.65
CA THR A 41 20.54 -43.42 -19.24
C THR A 41 20.68 -42.03 -18.58
N LYS A 42 19.75 -41.71 -17.67
CA LYS A 42 19.82 -40.91 -16.40
C LYS A 42 20.07 -39.39 -16.47
N LYS A 43 19.00 -38.60 -16.20
CA LYS A 43 18.56 -37.98 -14.91
C LYS A 43 19.32 -36.67 -14.62
N GLY A 44 18.74 -35.50 -14.46
CA GLY A 44 17.39 -34.97 -14.16
C GLY A 44 17.65 -33.60 -13.47
N SER A 45 16.80 -32.59 -13.40
CA SER A 45 15.40 -32.36 -13.77
C SER A 45 15.18 -30.84 -13.70
N GLY A 46 14.65 -30.24 -14.76
CA GLY A 46 13.89 -28.98 -14.73
C GLY A 46 12.44 -29.33 -15.05
N GLY A 47 11.49 -28.89 -14.22
CA GLY A 47 10.08 -29.23 -14.37
C GLY A 47 9.17 -28.06 -14.02
N ALA A 48 8.55 -27.49 -15.06
CA ALA A 48 7.25 -26.84 -15.11
C ALA A 48 7.03 -26.56 -16.62
N ILE A 49 6.02 -27.11 -17.28
CA ILE A 49 4.68 -26.53 -17.45
C ILE A 49 3.81 -27.61 -18.14
N ILE A 50 2.51 -27.59 -17.84
CA ILE A 50 1.33 -28.28 -18.42
C ILE A 50 0.60 -29.11 -17.34
N TYR A 51 -0.22 -28.42 -16.56
CA TYR A 51 -1.42 -28.97 -15.91
C TYR A 51 -2.46 -27.84 -15.82
N ALA A 52 -3.21 -27.63 -16.90
CA ALA A 52 -4.34 -26.70 -16.92
C ALA A 52 -5.38 -27.17 -17.92
N SER A 53 -5.99 -28.33 -17.66
CA SER A 53 -7.18 -28.76 -18.42
C SER A 53 -8.06 -29.81 -17.73
N GLY A 54 -7.67 -30.37 -16.58
CA GLY A 54 -8.48 -31.37 -15.85
C GLY A 54 -9.57 -30.82 -14.92
N MET A 55 -9.43 -29.58 -14.41
CA MET A 55 -10.35 -29.02 -13.41
C MET A 55 -11.65 -28.44 -13.98
N THR A 56 -11.70 -28.17 -15.29
CA THR A 56 -12.88 -27.56 -15.94
C THR A 56 -13.96 -28.59 -16.24
N ALA A 57 -13.58 -29.81 -16.63
CA ALA A 57 -14.53 -30.87 -16.96
C ALA A 57 -15.33 -31.35 -15.73
N MET A 58 -14.67 -31.55 -14.58
CA MET A 58 -15.35 -31.99 -13.35
C MET A 58 -16.24 -30.89 -12.76
N SER A 59 -15.81 -29.62 -12.85
CA SER A 59 -16.61 -28.46 -12.45
C SER A 59 -17.84 -28.26 -13.35
N LEU A 60 -17.69 -28.48 -14.67
CA LEU A 60 -18.78 -28.45 -15.63
C LEU A 60 -19.75 -29.61 -15.41
N MET A 61 -19.24 -30.81 -15.11
CA MET A 61 -20.06 -31.98 -14.80
C MET A 61 -20.90 -31.74 -13.54
N MET A 62 -20.29 -31.21 -12.46
CA MET A 62 -21.03 -30.85 -11.24
C MET A 62 -22.08 -29.76 -11.48
N ALA A 63 -21.80 -28.78 -12.35
CA ALA A 63 -22.78 -27.75 -12.72
C ALA A 63 -23.97 -28.33 -13.50
N ILE A 64 -23.71 -29.23 -14.45
CA ILE A 64 -24.74 -29.90 -15.23
C ILE A 64 -25.60 -30.82 -14.35
N THR A 65 -24.97 -31.61 -13.45
CA THR A 65 -25.71 -32.46 -12.51
C THR A 65 -26.60 -31.65 -11.58
N ARG A 66 -26.14 -30.49 -11.10
CA ARG A 66 -26.95 -29.57 -10.28
C ARG A 66 -28.11 -28.97 -11.08
N ALA A 67 -27.88 -28.56 -12.34
CA ALA A 67 -28.93 -28.03 -13.20
C ALA A 67 -30.03 -29.06 -13.52
N ILE A 68 -29.63 -30.31 -13.81
CA ILE A 68 -30.56 -31.43 -14.04
C ILE A 68 -31.38 -31.72 -12.78
N PHE A 69 -30.74 -31.72 -11.61
CA PHE A 69 -31.44 -31.97 -10.34
C PHE A 69 -32.48 -30.90 -10.01
N VAL A 70 -32.16 -29.62 -10.27
CA VAL A 70 -33.10 -28.50 -10.11
C VAL A 70 -34.27 -28.60 -11.10
N LEU A 71 -34.00 -29.01 -12.35
CA LEU A 71 -35.04 -29.23 -13.35
C LEU A 71 -36.00 -30.37 -12.95
N ILE A 72 -35.45 -31.51 -12.52
CA ILE A 72 -36.25 -32.67 -12.06
C ILE A 72 -37.14 -32.27 -10.88
N MET A 73 -36.59 -31.55 -9.90
CA MET A 73 -37.34 -31.09 -8.72
C MET A 73 -38.44 -30.08 -9.09
N SER A 74 -38.17 -29.19 -10.04
CA SER A 74 -39.16 -28.20 -10.52
C SER A 74 -40.32 -28.88 -11.24
N PHE A 75 -40.05 -29.90 -12.08
CA PHE A 75 -41.09 -30.67 -12.76
C PHE A 75 -41.89 -31.58 -11.79
N ALA A 76 -41.25 -32.13 -10.77
CA ALA A 76 -41.94 -32.86 -9.70
C ALA A 76 -42.90 -31.95 -8.92
N LEU A 77 -42.49 -30.70 -8.63
CA LEU A 77 -43.36 -29.70 -8.00
C LEU A 77 -44.58 -29.35 -8.86
N ILE A 78 -44.38 -29.14 -10.17
CA ILE A 78 -45.47 -28.83 -11.11
C ILE A 78 -46.45 -30.00 -11.20
N ALA A 79 -45.95 -31.24 -11.23
CA ALA A 79 -46.79 -32.44 -11.24
C ALA A 79 -47.60 -32.62 -9.94
N MET A 80 -47.01 -32.30 -8.78
CA MET A 80 -47.70 -32.36 -7.49
C MET A 80 -48.77 -31.26 -7.35
N CYS A 81 -48.50 -30.04 -7.84
CA CYS A 81 -49.49 -28.97 -7.90
C CYS A 81 -50.65 -29.31 -8.86
N ALA A 82 -50.36 -29.93 -10.00
CA ALA A 82 -51.40 -30.36 -10.96
C ALA A 82 -52.29 -31.47 -10.37
N ALA A 83 -51.72 -32.43 -9.64
CA ALA A 83 -52.47 -33.50 -8.97
C ALA A 83 -53.38 -32.99 -7.84
N GLN A 84 -53.00 -31.90 -7.16
CA GLN A 84 -53.87 -31.27 -6.16
C GLN A 84 -55.03 -30.48 -6.78
N TYR A 85 -54.82 -29.88 -7.96
CA TYR A 85 -55.86 -29.13 -8.67
C TYR A 85 -56.97 -30.02 -9.24
N GLU A 86 -56.65 -31.23 -9.71
CA GLU A 86 -57.65 -32.22 -10.18
C GLU A 86 -58.46 -32.84 -9.03
N SER A 87 -57.99 -32.79 -7.77
CA SER A 87 -58.76 -33.31 -6.62
C SER A 87 -59.87 -32.36 -6.12
N THR A 88 -59.92 -31.13 -6.63
CA THR A 88 -60.85 -30.07 -6.18
C THR A 88 -62.04 -29.81 -7.12
N THR A 89 -62.17 -30.56 -8.22
CA THR A 89 -63.31 -30.44 -9.13
C THR A 89 -64.06 -31.75 -9.27
N ASP A 90 -64.63 -32.25 -8.17
CA ASP A 90 -65.81 -33.11 -8.22
C ASP A 90 -66.50 -33.07 -6.84
N GLY A 91 -67.80 -32.78 -6.83
CA GLY A 91 -68.66 -33.04 -5.66
C GLY A 91 -69.26 -31.82 -4.97
N THR A 92 -70.56 -31.65 -5.20
CA THR A 92 -71.53 -30.79 -4.53
C THR A 92 -71.62 -30.93 -3.00
N GLY A 93 -71.85 -29.80 -2.29
CA GLY A 93 -72.76 -29.76 -1.11
C GLY A 93 -72.17 -29.50 0.29
N SER A 94 -72.53 -28.35 0.86
CA SER A 94 -72.85 -28.05 2.28
C SER A 94 -71.84 -28.31 3.43
N LYS A 95 -71.53 -27.19 4.12
CA LYS A 95 -71.20 -26.99 5.56
C LYS A 95 -70.03 -27.76 6.17
N GLY A 96 -69.07 -27.00 6.72
CA GLY A 96 -68.19 -27.46 7.79
C GLY A 96 -66.80 -26.82 7.73
N THR A 97 -66.48 -26.01 8.73
CA THR A 97 -65.14 -25.51 9.08
C THR A 97 -64.14 -26.65 9.31
N GLU A 98 -62.84 -26.31 9.22
CA GLU A 98 -61.65 -27.13 9.51
C GLU A 98 -61.16 -28.11 8.42
N LYS A 99 -60.21 -27.63 7.59
CA LYS A 99 -58.94 -28.31 7.25
C LYS A 99 -58.10 -27.45 6.31
N VAL A 100 -57.36 -26.49 6.87
CA VAL A 100 -56.24 -25.82 6.19
C VAL A 100 -55.04 -25.87 7.13
N SER A 101 -54.42 -27.05 7.30
CA SER A 101 -53.14 -27.14 8.02
C SER A 101 -52.11 -28.06 7.36
N GLY A 102 -52.45 -28.84 6.33
CA GLY A 102 -51.48 -29.70 5.63
C GLY A 102 -50.62 -28.97 4.58
N GLY A 103 -51.22 -28.11 3.76
CA GLY A 103 -50.54 -27.45 2.63
C GLY A 103 -49.60 -26.30 3.03
N ALA A 104 -49.87 -25.64 4.16
CA ALA A 104 -49.05 -24.53 4.66
C ALA A 104 -47.74 -25.01 5.31
N ILE A 105 -47.75 -26.18 5.96
CA ILE A 105 -46.58 -26.75 6.64
C ILE A 105 -45.55 -27.26 5.62
N VAL A 106 -46.02 -27.83 4.50
CA VAL A 106 -45.15 -28.33 3.42
C VAL A 106 -44.50 -27.16 2.66
N HIS A 107 -45.26 -26.09 2.35
CA HIS A 107 -44.69 -24.88 1.75
C HIS A 107 -43.67 -24.18 2.65
N ALA A 108 -43.95 -24.06 3.95
CA ALA A 108 -43.02 -23.47 4.91
C ALA A 108 -41.73 -24.30 5.00
N SER A 109 -41.82 -25.63 5.05
CA SER A 109 -40.66 -26.53 5.14
C SER A 109 -39.81 -26.51 3.87
N ILE A 110 -40.42 -26.38 2.69
CA ILE A 110 -39.72 -26.27 1.40
C ILE A 110 -39.06 -24.90 1.25
N ILE A 111 -39.69 -23.81 1.72
CA ILE A 111 -39.06 -22.48 1.75
C ILE A 111 -37.89 -22.47 2.73
N THR A 112 -38.00 -23.10 3.91
CA THR A 112 -36.87 -23.25 4.84
C THR A 112 -35.75 -24.11 4.24
N ALA A 113 -36.07 -25.18 3.51
CA ALA A 113 -35.09 -26.00 2.80
C ALA A 113 -34.45 -25.27 1.60
N MET A 114 -35.22 -24.46 0.86
CA MET A 114 -34.70 -23.60 -0.20
C MET A 114 -33.86 -22.45 0.35
N VAL A 115 -34.21 -21.86 1.49
CA VAL A 115 -33.40 -20.85 2.19
C VAL A 115 -32.13 -21.49 2.79
N ALA A 116 -32.17 -22.76 3.19
CA ALA A 116 -30.98 -23.52 3.61
C ALA A 116 -30.08 -23.95 2.43
N LEU A 117 -30.65 -24.21 1.24
CA LEU A 117 -29.91 -24.52 0.01
C LEU A 117 -29.46 -23.26 -0.76
N LEU A 118 -30.12 -22.13 -0.55
CA LEU A 118 -29.73 -20.78 -0.97
C LEU A 118 -28.98 -20.02 0.13
N GLY A 119 -28.63 -20.70 1.24
CA GLY A 119 -27.65 -20.21 2.17
C GLY A 119 -26.37 -20.00 1.37
N GLY A 120 -26.12 -18.74 0.99
CA GLY A 120 -24.91 -18.36 0.29
C GLY A 120 -23.77 -18.99 1.07
N ALA A 121 -22.96 -19.82 0.41
CA ALA A 121 -21.76 -20.34 1.02
C ALA A 121 -20.89 -19.12 1.33
N GLU A 122 -21.06 -18.57 2.54
CA GLU A 122 -20.25 -17.48 3.07
C GLU A 122 -18.82 -17.86 2.75
N SER A 123 -18.16 -17.01 1.97
CA SER A 123 -16.83 -17.30 1.50
C SER A 123 -15.90 -17.16 2.70
N ALA A 124 -15.69 -18.29 3.38
CA ALA A 124 -14.85 -18.42 4.56
C ALA A 124 -13.47 -18.95 4.16
N VAL A 125 -12.45 -18.51 4.88
CA VAL A 125 -11.10 -19.04 4.73
C VAL A 125 -11.09 -20.49 5.22
N PRO A 126 -10.63 -21.46 4.41
CA PRO A 126 -10.48 -22.84 4.87
C PRO A 126 -9.57 -22.92 6.10
N SER A 127 -9.89 -23.76 7.08
CA SER A 127 -9.08 -23.89 8.31
C SER A 127 -7.63 -24.29 8.07
N SER A 128 -7.31 -24.88 6.91
CA SER A 128 -5.93 -25.19 6.50
C SER A 128 -5.13 -23.96 6.05
N LYS A 129 -5.80 -22.83 5.82
CA LYS A 129 -5.22 -21.55 5.39
C LYS A 129 -5.27 -20.48 6.48
N THR A 130 -5.85 -20.78 7.64
CA THR A 130 -5.85 -19.88 8.80
C THR A 130 -4.55 -20.07 9.60
N PHE A 131 -4.20 -19.07 10.42
CA PHE A 131 -3.05 -19.18 11.30
C PHE A 131 -3.19 -18.26 12.52
N LYS A 132 -2.43 -18.57 13.57
CA LYS A 132 -2.23 -17.70 14.73
C LYS A 132 -0.77 -17.76 15.15
N PHE A 133 -0.06 -16.66 14.97
CA PHE A 133 1.30 -16.47 15.47
C PHE A 133 1.26 -15.74 16.80
N ILE A 134 2.13 -16.14 17.73
CA ILE A 134 2.35 -15.48 19.00
C ILE A 134 3.75 -14.86 18.95
N ASN A 135 3.85 -13.58 19.28
CA ASN A 135 5.10 -12.85 19.35
C ASN A 135 5.87 -13.26 20.62
N GLN A 136 6.59 -14.37 20.54
CA GLN A 136 7.39 -14.94 21.61
C GLN A 136 8.60 -15.68 21.05
N GLY A 137 9.58 -15.99 21.91
CA GLY A 137 10.78 -16.76 21.57
C GLY A 137 12.00 -15.89 21.30
N ASP A 138 13.04 -16.52 20.76
CA ASP A 138 14.33 -15.87 20.55
C ASP A 138 14.29 -14.89 19.37
N PHE A 139 15.17 -13.90 19.40
CA PHE A 139 15.37 -12.97 18.29
C PHE A 139 16.26 -13.59 17.21
N GLY A 140 16.09 -13.13 15.97
CA GLY A 140 16.96 -13.55 14.87
C GLY A 140 18.39 -13.02 15.02
N ASP A 141 19.34 -13.79 14.49
CA ASP A 141 20.78 -13.56 14.69
C ASP A 141 21.41 -12.53 13.73
N TYR A 142 20.67 -12.04 12.73
CA TYR A 142 21.23 -11.24 11.64
C TYR A 142 20.92 -9.75 11.78
N ILE A 143 21.82 -8.92 11.25
CA ILE A 143 21.67 -7.46 11.31
C ILE A 143 20.49 -7.00 10.44
N VAL A 144 19.59 -6.25 11.07
CA VAL A 144 18.45 -5.61 10.44
C VAL A 144 18.55 -4.09 10.59
N GLU A 145 17.78 -3.40 9.77
CA GLU A 145 17.67 -1.95 9.82
C GLU A 145 17.25 -1.44 11.20
N TYR A 146 17.86 -0.31 11.60
CA TYR A 146 17.70 0.37 12.89
C TYR A 146 18.26 -0.37 14.12
N ASP A 147 19.18 -1.32 13.91
CA ASP A 147 19.73 -2.19 14.97
C ASP A 147 18.61 -2.85 15.80
N ALA A 148 17.49 -3.13 15.14
CA ALA A 148 16.31 -3.69 15.79
C ALA A 148 16.53 -5.15 16.16
N ASN A 149 15.83 -5.60 17.21
CA ASN A 149 15.60 -7.03 17.39
C ASN A 149 14.40 -7.44 16.54
N TYR A 150 14.38 -8.69 16.07
CA TYR A 150 13.27 -9.17 15.25
C TYR A 150 12.97 -10.65 15.43
N ARG A 151 11.72 -11.04 15.12
CA ARG A 151 11.25 -12.42 15.04
C ARG A 151 10.58 -12.64 13.69
N ALA A 152 11.14 -13.52 12.90
CA ALA A 152 10.60 -13.86 11.59
C ALA A 152 9.41 -14.81 11.72
N LEU A 153 8.40 -14.63 10.85
CA LEU A 153 7.22 -15.49 10.76
C LEU A 153 7.33 -16.40 9.53
N ASP A 154 6.56 -17.49 9.53
CA ASP A 154 6.49 -18.45 8.41
C ASP A 154 5.69 -17.93 7.20
N LEU A 155 5.49 -16.62 7.09
CA LEU A 155 4.92 -15.95 5.94
C LEU A 155 6.03 -15.22 5.17
N PHE A 156 6.53 -15.87 4.11
CA PHE A 156 7.66 -15.36 3.32
C PHE A 156 7.48 -15.60 1.82
N SER A 157 8.13 -14.75 1.01
CA SER A 157 8.28 -14.89 -0.44
C SER A 157 9.60 -14.21 -0.79
N SER A 158 10.66 -15.01 -0.96
CA SER A 158 12.04 -14.51 -1.06
C SER A 158 12.16 -13.36 -2.07
N PRO A 159 12.79 -12.22 -1.71
CA PRO A 159 13.56 -11.96 -0.49
C PRO A 159 12.76 -11.33 0.66
N PHE A 160 11.43 -11.39 0.62
CA PHE A 160 10.54 -10.77 1.59
C PHE A 160 10.10 -11.75 2.69
N GLN A 161 9.98 -11.27 3.93
CA GLN A 161 9.45 -12.06 5.04
C GLN A 161 8.75 -11.18 6.07
N LEU A 162 7.60 -11.63 6.57
CA LEU A 162 6.88 -10.93 7.63
C LEU A 162 7.55 -11.19 8.99
N CYS A 163 7.69 -10.16 9.81
CA CYS A 163 8.37 -10.23 11.10
C CYS A 163 7.68 -9.35 12.14
N PHE A 164 7.88 -9.65 13.41
CA PHE A 164 7.84 -8.66 14.48
C PHE A 164 9.23 -8.05 14.64
N TYR A 165 9.34 -6.74 14.85
CA TYR A 165 10.59 -6.10 15.23
C TYR A 165 10.38 -5.06 16.32
N ASN A 166 11.44 -4.75 17.07
CA ASN A 166 11.44 -3.68 18.06
C ASN A 166 12.80 -3.00 18.19
N THR A 167 12.77 -1.68 18.24
CA THR A 167 13.90 -0.78 18.58
C THR A 167 13.86 -0.35 20.04
N THR A 168 12.70 -0.52 20.69
CA THR A 168 12.47 -0.26 22.12
C THR A 168 12.03 -1.56 22.79
N PRO A 169 12.56 -1.91 23.98
CA PRO A 169 12.17 -3.13 24.67
C PRO A 169 10.65 -3.25 24.84
N ASN A 170 10.10 -4.43 24.52
CA ASN A 170 8.68 -4.75 24.68
C ASN A 170 7.70 -3.85 23.87
N ALA A 171 8.17 -3.21 22.80
CA ALA A 171 7.36 -2.39 21.90
C ALA A 171 7.58 -2.83 20.44
N PHE A 172 6.78 -3.78 19.98
CA PHE A 172 6.91 -4.46 18.71
C PHE A 172 6.01 -3.87 17.62
N THR A 173 6.55 -3.86 16.40
CA THR A 173 5.82 -3.55 15.16
C THR A 173 5.84 -4.76 14.25
N LEU A 174 4.69 -5.07 13.65
CA LEU A 174 4.57 -6.06 12.58
C LEU A 174 4.99 -5.41 11.27
N ALA A 175 5.99 -5.98 10.60
CA ALA A 175 6.55 -5.41 9.38
C ALA A 175 7.03 -6.46 8.38
N LEU A 176 7.14 -6.04 7.14
CA LEU A 176 7.75 -6.80 6.06
C LEU A 176 9.22 -6.41 5.96
N ARG A 177 10.14 -7.37 6.09
CA ARG A 177 11.55 -7.17 5.76
C ARG A 177 11.84 -7.56 4.32
N MET A 178 12.88 -6.97 3.75
CA MET A 178 13.47 -7.34 2.46
C MET A 178 14.98 -7.55 2.62
N GLY A 179 15.47 -8.68 2.10
CA GLY A 179 16.89 -9.01 2.07
C GLY A 179 17.14 -10.49 2.33
N LEU A 180 18.24 -11.01 1.78
CA LEU A 180 18.64 -12.39 1.97
C LEU A 180 19.66 -12.49 3.09
N VAL A 181 19.52 -13.52 3.93
CA VAL A 181 20.50 -13.81 4.99
C VAL A 181 21.91 -14.03 4.42
N ARG A 182 22.01 -14.68 3.24
CA ARG A 182 23.29 -14.99 2.58
C ARG A 182 24.07 -13.78 2.06
N SER A 183 23.45 -12.60 1.98
CA SER A 183 24.11 -11.42 1.40
C SER A 183 24.93 -10.63 2.42
N GLU A 184 24.98 -11.10 3.68
CA GLU A 184 25.67 -10.45 4.81
C GLU A 184 25.42 -8.93 4.88
N SER A 185 24.26 -8.51 4.37
CA SER A 185 23.87 -7.12 4.20
C SER A 185 22.68 -6.84 5.10
N ILE A 186 22.55 -5.59 5.53
CA ILE A 186 21.42 -5.15 6.35
C ILE A 186 20.09 -5.50 5.68
N MET A 187 19.17 -6.13 6.41
CA MET A 187 17.82 -6.39 5.90
C MET A 187 16.92 -5.21 6.26
N ARG A 188 16.19 -4.65 5.28
CA ARG A 188 15.43 -3.39 5.45
C ARG A 188 13.96 -3.62 5.70
N TRP A 189 13.33 -2.76 6.49
CA TRP A 189 11.89 -2.79 6.78
C TRP A 189 11.14 -2.03 5.69
N VAL A 190 10.43 -2.73 4.80
CA VAL A 190 9.83 -2.12 3.60
C VAL A 190 8.35 -1.79 3.74
N TRP A 191 7.71 -2.27 4.81
CA TRP A 191 6.32 -1.99 5.13
C TRP A 191 6.06 -2.25 6.61
N ASP A 192 5.20 -1.46 7.27
CA ASP A 192 4.82 -1.62 8.68
C ASP A 192 3.30 -1.53 8.84
N ALA A 193 2.71 -2.41 9.66
CA ALA A 193 1.27 -2.46 9.89
C ALA A 193 0.80 -1.45 10.95
N ASN A 194 1.36 -1.52 12.16
CA ASN A 194 0.87 -0.86 13.37
C ASN A 194 1.75 0.33 13.82
N ARG A 195 2.14 1.20 12.87
CA ARG A 195 2.98 2.37 13.16
C ARG A 195 2.32 3.29 14.19
N GLY A 196 3.07 3.64 15.24
CA GLY A 196 2.56 4.46 16.35
C GLY A 196 1.61 3.75 17.31
N ASN A 197 1.36 2.45 17.12
CA ASN A 197 0.58 1.61 18.03
C ASN A 197 1.29 0.26 18.29
N PRO A 198 2.47 0.27 18.93
CA PRO A 198 3.27 -0.92 19.14
C PRO A 198 2.55 -1.90 20.09
N VAL A 199 2.84 -3.20 19.91
CA VAL A 199 2.31 -4.29 20.75
C VAL A 199 3.41 -4.85 21.65
N ARG A 200 3.04 -5.55 22.72
CA ARG A 200 3.97 -6.16 23.68
C ARG A 200 4.34 -7.59 23.30
N GLU A 201 5.25 -8.16 24.08
CA GLU A 201 5.50 -9.60 24.14
C GLU A 201 4.18 -10.36 24.32
N ASN A 202 4.03 -11.52 23.68
CA ASN A 202 2.81 -12.34 23.62
C ASN A 202 1.64 -11.76 22.82
N ALA A 203 1.84 -10.64 22.11
CA ALA A 203 0.89 -10.20 21.08
C ALA A 203 0.66 -11.28 20.02
N THR A 204 -0.50 -11.27 19.37
CA THR A 204 -0.88 -12.31 18.41
C THR A 204 -1.29 -11.76 17.07
N LEU A 205 -0.74 -12.34 15.99
CA LEU A 205 -1.21 -12.12 14.62
C LEU A 205 -2.07 -13.31 14.20
N THR A 206 -3.35 -13.06 13.93
CA THR A 206 -4.33 -14.11 13.59
C THR A 206 -4.94 -13.84 12.22
N PHE A 207 -4.97 -14.84 11.35
CA PHE A 207 -5.78 -14.86 10.14
C PHE A 207 -6.90 -15.87 10.31
N GLY A 208 -8.13 -15.39 10.50
CA GLY A 208 -9.29 -16.18 10.90
C GLY A 208 -10.10 -16.75 9.72
N THR A 209 -11.07 -17.60 10.05
CA THR A 209 -12.03 -18.16 9.07
C THR A 209 -12.95 -17.09 8.47
N ASP A 210 -13.14 -15.98 9.20
CA ASP A 210 -13.85 -14.79 8.74
C ASP A 210 -13.08 -13.99 7.68
N GLY A 211 -11.82 -14.35 7.40
CA GLY A 211 -11.02 -13.67 6.39
C GLY A 211 -10.39 -12.36 6.84
N ASN A 212 -10.36 -12.09 8.14
CA ASN A 212 -9.70 -10.91 8.70
C ASN A 212 -8.28 -11.26 9.18
N LEU A 213 -7.30 -10.39 8.87
CA LEU A 213 -5.97 -10.45 9.45
C LEU A 213 -5.90 -9.43 10.59
N VAL A 214 -5.70 -9.92 11.81
CA VAL A 214 -5.82 -9.14 13.05
C VAL A 214 -4.54 -9.25 13.87
N LEU A 215 -3.97 -8.10 14.24
CA LEU A 215 -2.92 -7.98 15.23
C LEU A 215 -3.52 -7.50 16.55
N SER A 216 -3.47 -8.36 17.58
CA SER A 216 -3.90 -8.05 18.94
C SER A 216 -2.71 -7.98 19.88
N ASP A 217 -2.72 -7.01 20.81
CA ASP A 217 -1.77 -6.93 21.91
C ASP A 217 -2.01 -8.06 22.94
N ALA A 218 -1.09 -8.21 23.90
CA ALA A 218 -1.10 -9.27 24.91
C ALA A 218 -2.34 -9.28 25.81
N ASP A 219 -3.05 -8.15 25.94
CA ASP A 219 -4.31 -8.02 26.67
C ASP A 219 -5.56 -8.26 25.80
N GLY A 220 -5.36 -8.61 24.53
CA GLY A 220 -6.42 -8.87 23.56
C GLY A 220 -6.88 -7.63 22.79
N GLN A 221 -6.39 -6.43 23.10
CA GLN A 221 -6.77 -5.22 22.37
C GLN A 221 -6.25 -5.25 20.94
N ILE A 222 -7.12 -4.92 19.97
CA ILE A 222 -6.73 -4.90 18.56
C ILE A 222 -5.86 -3.68 18.30
N ALA A 223 -4.59 -3.92 17.97
CA ALA A 223 -3.65 -2.87 17.62
C ALA A 223 -3.74 -2.49 16.13
N TRP A 224 -4.03 -3.45 15.27
CA TRP A 224 -4.19 -3.26 13.82
C TRP A 224 -4.99 -4.41 13.19
N GLN A 225 -5.70 -4.16 12.09
CA GLN A 225 -6.37 -5.20 11.30
C GLN A 225 -6.67 -4.74 9.87
N THR A 226 -6.89 -5.69 8.96
CA THR A 226 -7.27 -5.40 7.55
C THR A 226 -8.72 -4.96 7.38
N GLY A 227 -9.59 -5.27 8.35
CA GLY A 227 -11.01 -4.92 8.28
C GLY A 227 -11.76 -5.69 7.18
N THR A 228 -11.35 -6.94 6.95
CA THR A 228 -11.86 -7.81 5.87
C THR A 228 -12.78 -8.93 6.36
N ALA A 229 -13.16 -8.91 7.64
CA ALA A 229 -14.10 -9.87 8.21
C ALA A 229 -15.37 -9.99 7.37
N ASN A 230 -15.69 -11.21 6.96
CA ASN A 230 -16.83 -11.60 6.15
C ASN A 230 -16.93 -10.86 4.79
N LYS A 231 -15.80 -10.42 4.22
CA LYS A 231 -15.71 -9.80 2.88
C LYS A 231 -15.24 -10.77 1.80
N ASP A 232 -15.72 -12.00 1.88
CA ASP A 232 -15.49 -13.09 0.95
C ASP A 232 -14.04 -13.55 0.72
N VAL A 233 -13.12 -13.19 1.62
CA VAL A 233 -11.71 -13.60 1.55
C VAL A 233 -11.59 -15.12 1.70
N VAL A 234 -10.83 -15.76 0.82
CA VAL A 234 -10.54 -17.20 0.86
C VAL A 234 -9.06 -17.55 1.11
N GLY A 235 -8.21 -16.54 1.18
CA GLY A 235 -6.79 -16.73 1.41
C GLY A 235 -6.00 -15.43 1.48
N LEU A 236 -4.75 -15.58 1.87
CA LEU A 236 -3.73 -14.55 1.96
C LEU A 236 -2.48 -15.04 1.21
N ASN A 237 -1.85 -14.17 0.44
CA ASN A 237 -0.55 -14.43 -0.19
C ASN A 237 0.41 -13.27 0.03
N LEU A 238 1.70 -13.58 0.25
CA LEU A 238 2.79 -12.63 0.07
C LEU A 238 3.40 -12.85 -1.32
N LEU A 239 3.25 -11.88 -2.21
CA LEU A 239 3.72 -11.95 -3.59
C LEU A 239 5.24 -11.68 -3.66
N SER A 240 5.86 -12.09 -4.78
CA SER A 240 7.32 -11.94 -4.99
C SER A 240 7.79 -10.48 -5.12
N ASN A 241 6.88 -9.54 -5.29
CA ASN A 241 7.16 -8.09 -5.26
C ASN A 241 6.95 -7.47 -3.87
N GLY A 242 6.66 -8.27 -2.85
CA GLY A 242 6.42 -7.81 -1.48
C GLY A 242 4.98 -7.39 -1.18
N ASN A 243 4.06 -7.48 -2.13
CA ASN A 243 2.65 -7.15 -1.87
C ASN A 243 1.99 -8.29 -1.06
N ILE A 244 1.39 -7.94 0.08
CA ILE A 244 0.57 -8.87 0.87
C ILE A 244 -0.86 -8.67 0.40
N VAL A 245 -1.49 -9.72 -0.12
CA VAL A 245 -2.85 -9.65 -0.68
C VAL A 245 -3.79 -10.63 0.02
N LEU A 246 -5.00 -10.16 0.33
CA LEU A 246 -6.12 -11.01 0.70
C LEU A 246 -7.06 -11.06 -0.49
N TYR A 247 -7.47 -12.25 -0.92
CA TYR A 247 -8.14 -12.45 -2.19
C TYR A 247 -9.41 -13.30 -2.08
N ASP A 248 -10.34 -13.11 -3.00
CA ASP A 248 -11.59 -13.87 -3.09
C ASP A 248 -11.50 -15.11 -4.00
N LYS A 249 -12.59 -15.84 -4.16
CA LYS A 249 -12.68 -17.06 -5.01
C LYS A 249 -12.36 -16.80 -6.49
N SER A 250 -12.51 -15.56 -6.97
CA SER A 250 -12.19 -15.14 -8.34
C SER A 250 -10.72 -14.70 -8.51
N GLY A 251 -9.97 -14.64 -7.41
CA GLY A 251 -8.60 -14.13 -7.38
C GLY A 251 -8.51 -12.60 -7.29
N LYS A 252 -9.63 -11.90 -7.12
CA LYS A 252 -9.65 -10.45 -6.94
C LYS A 252 -9.13 -10.10 -5.56
N TYR A 253 -8.29 -9.06 -5.48
CA TYR A 253 -7.79 -8.54 -4.21
C TYR A 253 -8.90 -7.79 -3.48
N ILE A 254 -9.19 -8.24 -2.26
CA ILE A 254 -10.10 -7.59 -1.31
C ILE A 254 -9.34 -6.58 -0.45
N TRP A 255 -8.07 -6.88 -0.16
CA TRP A 255 -7.15 -5.99 0.52
C TRP A 255 -5.74 -6.23 0.02
N GLN A 256 -4.91 -5.18 -0.03
CA GLN A 256 -3.50 -5.31 -0.37
C GLN A 256 -2.62 -4.30 0.39
N SER A 257 -1.42 -4.70 0.81
CA SER A 257 -0.48 -3.82 1.52
C SER A 257 -0.03 -2.64 0.67
N PHE A 258 -0.03 -2.80 -0.66
CA PHE A 258 0.34 -1.74 -1.59
C PHE A 258 -0.61 -0.52 -1.54
N GLU A 259 -1.83 -0.68 -1.01
CA GLU A 259 -2.78 0.41 -0.75
C GLU A 259 -2.62 1.06 0.64
N HIS A 260 -1.66 0.59 1.42
CA HIS A 260 -1.35 1.08 2.76
C HIS A 260 0.16 1.28 2.94
N PRO A 261 0.83 2.12 2.12
CA PRO A 261 2.27 2.37 2.26
C PRO A 261 2.65 2.95 3.62
N SER A 262 3.87 2.65 4.10
CA SER A 262 4.47 3.28 5.27
C SER A 262 5.32 4.50 4.89
N ASP A 263 6.64 4.40 4.96
CA ASP A 263 7.63 5.40 4.52
C ASP A 263 8.21 5.08 3.13
N THR A 264 7.78 3.96 2.54
CA THR A 264 8.42 3.31 1.39
C THR A 264 7.40 2.95 0.31
N LEU A 265 7.80 3.02 -0.96
CA LEU A 265 7.16 2.38 -2.11
C LEU A 265 8.07 1.29 -2.67
N LEU A 266 7.52 0.11 -2.89
CA LEU A 266 8.19 -0.98 -3.62
C LEU A 266 7.91 -0.88 -5.13
N VAL A 267 8.75 -1.52 -5.94
CA VAL A 267 8.50 -1.66 -7.39
C VAL A 267 7.13 -2.32 -7.63
N GLY A 268 6.32 -1.69 -8.48
CA GLY A 268 4.93 -2.07 -8.77
C GLY A 268 3.90 -1.41 -7.84
N GLN A 269 4.32 -0.68 -6.81
CA GLN A 269 3.45 0.10 -5.95
C GLN A 269 3.28 1.52 -6.49
N GLY A 270 2.14 2.16 -6.21
CA GLY A 270 1.90 3.53 -6.64
C GLY A 270 1.05 4.39 -5.72
N LEU A 271 1.10 5.68 -6.02
CA LEU A 271 0.31 6.72 -5.37
C LEU A 271 -0.86 7.11 -6.27
N ARG A 272 -1.97 7.52 -5.63
CA ARG A 272 -3.17 8.04 -6.30
C ARG A 272 -3.55 9.38 -5.68
N PRO A 273 -4.05 10.35 -6.47
CA PRO A 273 -4.51 11.60 -5.89
C PRO A 273 -5.68 11.37 -4.95
N ASN A 274 -5.61 11.97 -3.76
CA ASN A 274 -6.59 11.79 -2.69
C ASN A 274 -6.83 10.33 -2.28
N GLY A 275 -5.92 9.41 -2.65
CA GLY A 275 -5.99 8.02 -2.23
C GLY A 275 -5.50 7.82 -0.79
N PRO A 276 -5.72 6.64 -0.20
CA PRO A 276 -5.12 6.29 1.08
C PRO A 276 -3.58 6.21 0.99
N ASN A 277 -3.05 6.04 -0.22
CA ASN A 277 -1.63 5.84 -0.50
C ASN A 277 -0.88 7.19 -0.53
N ARG A 278 -0.34 7.59 0.64
CA ARG A 278 0.75 8.57 0.75
C ARG A 278 1.89 7.90 1.50
N ILE A 279 3.15 8.17 1.18
CA ILE A 279 4.24 7.75 2.07
C ILE A 279 4.49 8.84 3.11
N THR A 280 4.65 8.42 4.37
CA THR A 280 4.94 9.28 5.51
C THR A 280 6.20 8.78 6.18
N SER A 281 7.18 9.67 6.33
CA SER A 281 8.46 9.40 7.00
C SER A 281 8.29 8.80 8.40
N ARG A 282 9.37 8.27 8.97
CA ARG A 282 9.47 7.96 10.41
C ARG A 282 9.79 9.22 11.22
N VAL A 283 9.54 9.18 12.53
CA VAL A 283 9.98 10.25 13.43
C VAL A 283 11.51 10.24 13.55
N SER A 284 12.11 9.06 13.64
CA SER A 284 13.56 8.84 13.66
C SER A 284 13.89 7.38 13.32
N ASP A 285 15.16 7.03 13.34
CA ASP A 285 15.59 5.62 13.24
C ASP A 285 15.10 4.76 14.41
N VAL A 286 14.90 5.36 15.59
CA VAL A 286 14.43 4.63 16.79
C VAL A 286 12.90 4.61 16.86
N ASP A 287 12.25 5.72 16.55
CA ASP A 287 10.80 5.86 16.59
C ASP A 287 10.18 5.71 15.18
N GLY A 288 9.66 4.51 14.93
CA GLY A 288 9.00 4.13 13.67
C GLY A 288 7.58 4.70 13.48
N SER A 289 7.06 5.51 14.41
CA SER A 289 5.76 6.16 14.25
C SER A 289 5.75 7.16 13.08
N GLU A 290 4.57 7.68 12.72
CA GLU A 290 4.43 8.64 11.63
C GLU A 290 5.18 9.95 11.93
N GLY A 291 6.21 10.22 11.13
CA GLY A 291 7.04 11.41 11.16
C GLY A 291 6.40 12.62 10.49
N PRO A 292 7.12 13.75 10.46
CA PRO A 292 6.57 15.01 10.00
C PRO A 292 6.58 15.17 8.47
N TYR A 293 7.36 14.38 7.74
CA TYR A 293 7.45 14.49 6.28
C TYR A 293 6.48 13.54 5.57
N SER A 294 5.85 14.01 4.50
CA SER A 294 5.00 13.19 3.63
C SER A 294 5.24 13.48 2.15
N PHE A 295 5.09 12.46 1.31
CA PHE A 295 5.15 12.55 -0.15
C PHE A 295 3.81 12.13 -0.74
N VAL A 296 3.23 13.03 -1.53
CA VAL A 296 1.83 12.94 -1.94
C VAL A 296 1.71 13.23 -3.44
N LEU A 297 0.90 12.43 -4.13
CA LEU A 297 0.44 12.75 -5.47
C LEU A 297 -0.75 13.70 -5.39
N GLU A 298 -0.58 14.91 -5.91
CA GLU A 298 -1.68 15.84 -6.17
C GLU A 298 -2.04 15.86 -7.65
N LYS A 299 -3.02 16.68 -8.06
CA LYS A 299 -3.66 16.65 -9.40
C LYS A 299 -2.70 16.51 -10.58
N SER A 300 -1.50 17.07 -10.52
CA SER A 300 -0.52 17.00 -11.61
C SER A 300 0.94 16.90 -11.16
N ARG A 301 1.20 16.77 -9.86
CA ARG A 301 2.56 16.86 -9.29
C ARG A 301 2.73 15.95 -8.09
N LEU A 302 3.96 15.49 -7.89
CA LEU A 302 4.38 14.85 -6.64
C LEU A 302 4.98 15.92 -5.73
N ASN A 303 4.45 16.00 -4.52
CA ASN A 303 4.79 17.05 -3.57
C ASN A 303 5.36 16.44 -2.29
N LEU A 304 6.35 17.12 -1.73
CA LEU A 304 6.85 16.84 -0.39
C LEU A 304 6.43 17.94 0.59
N TYR A 305 5.91 17.50 1.72
CA TYR A 305 5.34 18.34 2.75
C TYR A 305 5.99 18.11 4.10
N LEU A 306 6.13 19.18 4.88
CA LEU A 306 6.50 19.17 6.29
C LEU A 306 5.28 19.52 7.16
N LYS A 307 4.86 18.60 8.01
CA LYS A 307 3.85 18.81 9.04
C LYS A 307 4.52 19.34 10.31
N SER A 308 3.99 20.44 10.84
CA SER A 308 4.39 21.00 12.13
C SER A 308 3.20 20.98 13.09
N LYS A 309 3.44 20.68 14.37
CA LYS A 309 2.40 20.50 15.40
C LYS A 309 1.44 21.69 15.51
N ASN A 310 1.94 22.90 15.25
CA ASN A 310 1.18 24.13 15.43
C ASN A 310 0.46 24.58 14.14
N LEU A 311 0.65 23.89 13.02
CA LEU A 311 0.11 24.31 11.73
C LEU A 311 -1.07 23.44 11.30
N LYS A 312 -2.16 24.10 10.89
CA LYS A 312 -3.33 23.43 10.32
C LYS A 312 -3.05 22.85 8.93
N LYS A 313 -2.16 23.48 8.17
CA LYS A 313 -1.75 23.05 6.82
C LYS A 313 -0.26 22.71 6.82
N PRO A 314 0.16 21.61 6.19
CA PRO A 314 1.57 21.30 6.08
C PRO A 314 2.27 22.25 5.10
N LEU A 315 3.58 22.40 5.26
CA LEU A 315 4.43 23.30 4.48
C LEU A 315 5.00 22.56 3.26
N LEU A 316 4.73 23.06 2.06
CA LEU A 316 5.32 22.54 0.82
C LEU A 316 6.80 22.93 0.75
N TYR A 317 7.70 21.94 0.68
CA TYR A 317 9.14 22.19 0.54
C TYR A 317 9.76 21.61 -0.73
N TYR A 318 8.98 20.84 -1.51
CA TYR A 318 9.37 20.42 -2.85
C TYR A 318 8.13 20.08 -3.68
N THR A 319 8.12 20.47 -4.95
CA THR A 319 7.13 20.03 -5.94
C THR A 319 7.85 19.57 -7.19
N SER A 320 7.46 18.42 -7.73
CA SER A 320 8.10 17.85 -8.91
C SER A 320 7.71 18.58 -10.19
N ASP A 321 8.61 18.48 -11.17
CA ASP A 321 8.41 18.82 -12.59
C ASP A 321 8.49 17.59 -13.51
N TRP A 322 8.66 16.39 -12.93
CA TRP A 322 8.86 15.09 -13.60
C TRP A 322 7.83 14.71 -14.68
N PHE A 323 6.65 15.33 -14.68
CA PHE A 323 5.53 14.99 -15.56
C PHE A 323 5.24 16.07 -16.62
N GLY A 324 6.04 17.16 -16.64
CA GLY A 324 5.81 18.30 -17.54
C GLY A 324 4.60 19.16 -17.12
N THR A 325 4.53 20.37 -17.69
CA THR A 325 3.53 21.40 -17.30
C THR A 325 2.20 21.31 -18.04
N SER A 326 2.07 20.41 -19.03
CA SER A 326 0.91 20.32 -19.93
C SER A 326 0.02 19.10 -19.70
N GLN A 327 0.30 18.27 -18.70
CA GLN A 327 -0.47 17.07 -18.47
C GLN A 327 -1.73 17.33 -17.66
N GLY A 328 -2.81 16.66 -18.05
CA GLY A 328 -4.10 16.71 -17.38
C GLY A 328 -4.04 16.15 -15.95
N VAL A 329 -5.20 15.81 -15.40
CA VAL A 329 -5.26 15.28 -14.02
C VAL A 329 -4.64 13.88 -14.00
N LEU A 330 -3.55 13.71 -13.26
CA LEU A 330 -2.95 12.41 -12.99
C LEU A 330 -3.92 11.56 -12.16
N THR A 331 -4.07 10.29 -12.51
CA THR A 331 -4.91 9.33 -11.77
C THR A 331 -4.07 8.38 -10.92
N GLN A 332 -2.84 8.12 -11.34
CA GLN A 332 -1.92 7.23 -10.64
C GLN A 332 -0.47 7.50 -11.06
N VAL A 333 0.47 7.30 -10.13
CA VAL A 333 1.90 7.19 -10.43
C VAL A 333 2.44 5.91 -9.81
N LEU A 334 2.98 5.02 -10.64
CA LEU A 334 3.62 3.77 -10.26
C LEU A 334 5.13 3.95 -10.19
N PHE A 335 5.74 3.48 -9.11
CA PHE A 335 7.18 3.27 -9.07
C PHE A 335 7.50 1.94 -9.74
N ASN A 336 8.23 1.97 -10.85
CA ASN A 336 8.43 0.79 -11.70
C ASN A 336 9.93 0.57 -12.03
N ALA A 337 10.26 -0.65 -12.44
CA ALA A 337 11.57 -1.05 -12.89
C ALA A 337 11.44 -1.83 -14.20
N THR A 338 11.97 -1.28 -15.28
CA THR A 338 11.85 -1.88 -16.62
C THR A 338 13.23 -2.12 -17.21
N PRO A 339 13.47 -3.25 -17.90
CA PRO A 339 14.74 -3.47 -18.59
C PRO A 339 14.91 -2.45 -19.72
N GLU A 340 16.12 -1.92 -19.90
CA GLU A 340 16.45 -0.94 -20.95
C GLU A 340 16.50 -1.60 -22.34
N SER A 341 16.85 -2.89 -22.40
CA SER A 341 16.90 -3.70 -23.61
C SER A 341 16.39 -5.12 -23.35
N GLU A 342 16.20 -5.92 -24.41
CA GLU A 342 15.74 -7.31 -24.29
C GLU A 342 16.70 -8.18 -23.48
N GLU A 343 18.00 -7.88 -23.51
CA GLU A 343 19.04 -8.59 -22.76
C GLU A 343 19.04 -8.25 -21.26
N ALA A 344 18.36 -7.17 -20.85
CA ALA A 344 18.20 -6.78 -19.45
C ALA A 344 19.53 -6.59 -18.66
N TYR A 345 20.58 -6.11 -19.32
CA TYR A 345 21.85 -5.76 -18.65
C TYR A 345 21.74 -4.50 -17.78
N ALA A 346 20.85 -3.59 -18.16
CA ALA A 346 20.54 -2.37 -17.43
C ALA A 346 19.03 -2.24 -17.28
N TYR A 347 18.62 -1.54 -16.23
CA TYR A 347 17.22 -1.28 -15.93
C TYR A 347 17.02 0.22 -15.74
N GLU A 348 15.83 0.70 -16.09
CA GLU A 348 15.38 2.04 -15.77
C GLU A 348 14.46 1.97 -14.56
N LEU A 349 14.77 2.73 -13.52
CA LEU A 349 13.86 2.98 -12.41
C LEU A 349 13.05 4.23 -12.74
N THR A 350 11.73 4.09 -12.74
CA THR A 350 10.84 5.09 -13.33
C THR A 350 9.63 5.39 -12.47
N PHE A 351 9.07 6.58 -12.68
CA PHE A 351 7.68 6.87 -12.40
C PHE A 351 6.87 6.71 -13.69
N GLU A 352 6.08 5.66 -13.77
CA GLU A 352 5.06 5.50 -14.80
C GLU A 352 3.79 6.20 -14.32
N PHE A 353 3.30 7.17 -15.09
CA PHE A 353 2.17 8.01 -14.71
C PHE A 353 1.00 7.85 -15.68
N PHE A 354 -0.20 7.96 -15.13
CA PHE A 354 -1.46 7.76 -15.85
C PHE A 354 -2.23 9.08 -15.82
N VAL A 355 -2.60 9.58 -16.99
CA VAL A 355 -3.38 10.81 -17.13
C VAL A 355 -4.84 10.45 -17.42
N ALA A 356 -5.78 11.09 -16.74
CA ALA A 356 -7.21 10.87 -16.95
C ALA A 356 -7.58 11.08 -18.43
N ASN A 357 -8.26 10.09 -19.02
CA ASN A 357 -8.73 10.11 -20.41
C ASN A 357 -7.62 10.32 -21.46
N SER A 358 -6.37 9.94 -21.16
CA SER A 358 -5.23 10.14 -22.06
C SER A 358 -4.23 8.98 -21.97
N SER A 359 -3.06 9.14 -22.60
CA SER A 359 -1.98 8.16 -22.60
C SER A 359 -1.26 8.08 -21.26
N THR A 360 -0.52 6.99 -21.07
CA THR A 360 0.49 6.87 -20.03
C THR A 360 1.78 7.57 -20.46
N GLY A 361 2.65 7.86 -19.51
CA GLY A 361 4.02 8.27 -19.80
C GLY A 361 4.96 7.88 -18.67
N THR A 362 6.24 8.14 -18.88
CA THR A 362 7.31 7.66 -17.99
C THR A 362 8.28 8.78 -17.69
N SER A 363 8.69 8.89 -16.43
CA SER A 363 9.77 9.75 -15.98
C SER A 363 10.87 8.91 -15.37
N ILE A 364 12.10 9.05 -15.84
CA ILE A 364 13.22 8.18 -15.45
C ILE A 364 13.95 8.82 -14.28
N LEU A 365 14.13 8.06 -13.21
CA LEU A 365 14.85 8.48 -12.01
C LEU A 365 16.34 8.16 -12.11
N THR A 366 16.68 6.93 -12.51
CA THR A 366 18.05 6.44 -12.60
C THR A 366 18.13 5.19 -13.47
N ARG A 367 19.35 4.80 -13.87
CA ARG A 367 19.64 3.65 -14.74
C ARG A 367 20.68 2.69 -14.15
N PRO A 368 20.34 1.83 -13.18
CA PRO A 368 21.25 0.83 -12.65
C PRO A 368 21.68 -0.16 -13.74
N LYS A 369 22.96 -0.54 -13.75
CA LYS A 369 23.54 -1.51 -14.70
C LYS A 369 23.39 -2.96 -14.23
N TYR A 370 22.21 -3.28 -13.68
CA TYR A 370 21.82 -4.59 -13.19
C TYR A 370 20.32 -4.63 -12.92
N ASN A 371 19.79 -5.82 -12.60
CA ASN A 371 18.38 -6.00 -12.27
C ASN A 371 17.98 -5.19 -11.04
N SER A 372 17.15 -4.17 -11.25
CA SER A 372 16.68 -3.23 -10.21
C SER A 372 15.21 -3.47 -9.79
N THR A 373 14.61 -4.60 -10.15
CA THR A 373 13.24 -4.98 -9.73
C THR A 373 13.08 -5.08 -8.21
N LEU A 374 14.18 -5.32 -7.50
CA LEU A 374 14.29 -5.28 -6.05
C LEU A 374 14.74 -3.89 -5.60
N SER A 375 13.92 -2.87 -5.88
CA SER A 375 14.15 -1.49 -5.43
C SER A 375 13.03 -0.98 -4.53
N LEU A 376 13.39 -0.03 -3.67
CA LEU A 376 12.46 0.69 -2.82
C LEU A 376 12.73 2.19 -2.90
N LEU A 377 11.68 2.99 -3.05
CA LEU A 377 11.72 4.45 -2.90
C LEU A 377 11.30 4.79 -1.47
N ARG A 378 12.15 5.48 -0.71
CA ARG A 378 11.87 5.82 0.69
C ARG A 378 11.96 7.31 0.96
N LEU A 379 11.01 7.79 1.76
CA LEU A 379 11.06 9.10 2.39
C LEU A 379 11.67 8.97 3.79
N GLY A 380 12.91 9.45 3.95
CA GLY A 380 13.64 9.42 5.22
C GLY A 380 13.02 10.32 6.28
N PHE A 381 13.36 10.06 7.55
CA PHE A 381 12.97 10.92 8.68
C PHE A 381 13.59 12.33 8.60
N ASP A 382 14.58 12.52 7.73
CA ASP A 382 15.23 13.80 7.42
C ASP A 382 14.53 14.58 6.28
N GLY A 383 13.47 14.00 5.69
CA GLY A 383 12.76 14.54 4.52
C GLY A 383 13.44 14.24 3.18
N SER A 384 14.54 13.48 3.16
CA SER A 384 15.19 13.08 1.90
C SER A 384 14.43 11.95 1.21
N LEU A 385 14.26 12.06 -0.12
CA LEU A 385 13.65 11.02 -0.94
C LEU A 385 14.75 10.29 -1.71
N LYS A 386 14.89 8.98 -1.49
CA LYS A 386 15.97 8.15 -2.03
C LYS A 386 15.43 6.84 -2.59
N VAL A 387 16.11 6.29 -3.61
CA VAL A 387 15.92 4.90 -4.03
C VAL A 387 17.07 4.06 -3.53
N TYR A 388 16.74 2.94 -2.89
CA TYR A 388 17.67 1.90 -2.53
C TYR A 388 17.40 0.69 -3.41
N THR A 389 18.42 0.18 -4.08
CA THR A 389 18.33 -0.99 -4.96
C THR A 389 19.13 -2.14 -4.35
N TYR A 390 18.52 -3.32 -4.32
CA TYR A 390 19.11 -4.54 -3.78
C TYR A 390 19.60 -5.46 -4.88
N TYR A 391 20.91 -5.70 -4.94
CA TYR A 391 21.53 -6.64 -5.87
C TYR A 391 21.68 -8.03 -5.22
N ASP A 392 20.78 -8.94 -5.56
CA ASP A 392 20.65 -10.26 -4.92
C ASP A 392 21.74 -11.28 -5.29
N LYS A 393 22.69 -10.90 -6.18
CA LYS A 393 23.76 -11.76 -6.70
C LYS A 393 25.08 -11.62 -5.94
N VAL A 394 25.21 -10.65 -5.03
CA VAL A 394 26.40 -10.48 -4.20
C VAL A 394 26.20 -11.00 -2.78
N SER A 395 27.31 -11.38 -2.15
CA SER A 395 27.36 -11.86 -0.77
C SER A 395 27.67 -10.78 0.26
N HIS A 396 27.93 -9.53 -0.17
CA HIS A 396 28.18 -8.37 0.69
C HIS A 396 27.86 -7.08 -0.08
N GLY A 397 27.48 -6.01 0.62
CA GLY A 397 27.23 -4.71 0.01
C GLY A 397 26.08 -4.72 -0.99
N ALA A 398 25.05 -5.55 -0.75
CA ALA A 398 23.97 -5.77 -1.70
C ALA A 398 23.05 -4.55 -1.88
N TRP A 399 23.10 -3.56 -1.00
CA TRP A 399 22.30 -2.34 -1.11
C TRP A 399 23.11 -1.17 -1.67
N GLU A 400 22.55 -0.50 -2.66
CA GLU A 400 23.08 0.73 -3.24
C GLU A 400 22.02 1.84 -3.19
N VAL A 401 22.43 3.09 -2.93
CA VAL A 401 21.57 4.27 -3.15
C VAL A 401 21.72 4.68 -4.62
N THR A 402 20.77 4.30 -5.45
CA THR A 402 20.83 4.51 -6.91
C THR A 402 20.23 5.83 -7.37
N PHE A 403 19.43 6.47 -6.49
CA PHE A 403 18.88 7.81 -6.71
C PHE A 403 18.72 8.54 -5.37
N SER A 404 19.02 9.85 -5.38
CA SER A 404 18.72 10.76 -4.29
C SER A 404 18.21 12.08 -4.86
N LEU A 405 17.02 12.50 -4.46
CA LEU A 405 16.44 13.75 -4.96
C LEU A 405 17.24 14.98 -4.52
N PHE A 406 17.66 14.99 -3.24
CA PHE A 406 18.44 16.07 -2.65
C PHE A 406 19.92 15.74 -2.72
N ASP A 407 20.46 15.69 -3.94
CA ASP A 407 21.87 15.48 -4.21
C ASP A 407 22.26 16.11 -5.55
N LEU A 408 23.01 17.21 -5.51
CA LEU A 408 23.47 17.93 -6.71
C LEU A 408 24.49 17.14 -7.54
N ILE A 409 25.09 16.08 -6.98
CA ILE A 409 26.17 15.32 -7.64
C ILE A 409 25.61 14.36 -8.70
N ASN A 410 24.34 13.96 -8.60
CA ASN A 410 23.72 12.96 -9.49
C ASN A 410 23.17 13.53 -10.83
N GLY A 411 23.77 14.61 -11.33
CA GLY A 411 23.45 15.20 -12.64
C GLY A 411 22.42 16.34 -12.61
N ASN A 412 22.04 16.83 -13.79
CA ASN A 412 21.33 18.11 -14.04
C ASN A 412 19.95 18.28 -13.37
N ASN A 413 19.43 17.28 -12.66
CA ASN A 413 18.09 17.27 -12.06
C ASN A 413 18.10 17.17 -10.51
N GLY A 414 19.27 17.18 -9.87
CA GLY A 414 19.40 17.13 -8.42
C GLY A 414 18.96 18.44 -7.75
N VAL A 415 18.42 18.35 -6.54
CA VAL A 415 18.08 19.51 -5.68
C VAL A 415 19.14 19.66 -4.60
N SER A 416 19.50 20.89 -4.25
CA SER A 416 20.39 21.15 -3.10
C SER A 416 19.81 20.60 -1.80
N GLN A 417 20.63 19.96 -0.97
CA GLN A 417 20.30 19.54 0.39
C GLN A 417 19.98 20.73 1.29
N CYS A 418 20.44 21.94 0.95
CA CYS A 418 20.05 23.16 1.66
C CYS A 418 18.56 23.50 1.51
N LYS A 419 17.84 22.85 0.57
CA LYS A 419 16.38 22.94 0.44
C LYS A 419 15.63 21.99 1.38
N LEU A 420 16.31 21.07 2.05
CA LEU A 420 15.68 20.23 3.07
C LEU A 420 15.34 21.07 4.32
N PRO A 421 14.11 20.97 4.87
CA PRO A 421 13.68 21.81 5.98
C PRO A 421 14.53 21.71 7.25
N SER A 422 15.18 20.57 7.49
CA SER A 422 15.97 20.32 8.70
C SER A 422 17.40 19.87 8.43
N ARG A 423 17.96 20.15 7.23
CA ARG A 423 19.36 19.87 6.91
C ARG A 423 20.32 20.40 7.97
N CYS A 424 20.13 21.65 8.40
CA CYS A 424 20.98 22.29 9.42
C CYS A 424 20.29 22.41 10.78
N GLY A 425 19.41 21.46 11.09
CA GLY A 425 18.63 21.43 12.32
C GLY A 425 17.44 22.38 12.27
N SER A 426 17.06 22.92 13.43
CA SER A 426 15.86 23.74 13.56
C SER A 426 16.04 25.20 13.14
N PHE A 427 17.28 25.69 13.03
CA PHE A 427 17.59 27.09 12.72
C PHE A 427 19.06 27.32 12.30
N GLY A 428 19.54 26.69 11.23
CA GLY A 428 20.93 26.80 10.77
C GLY A 428 21.06 27.36 9.35
N VAL A 429 22.17 28.03 9.05
CA VAL A 429 22.50 28.49 7.69
C VAL A 429 23.21 27.38 6.92
N CYS A 430 22.72 27.08 5.73
CA CYS A 430 23.28 26.10 4.81
C CYS A 430 23.88 26.80 3.59
N GLU A 431 25.10 26.43 3.23
CA GLU A 431 25.85 26.90 2.06
C GLU A 431 26.66 25.73 1.51
N ASP A 432 26.68 25.54 0.19
CA ASP A 432 27.42 24.47 -0.49
C ASP A 432 27.20 23.08 0.14
N GLU A 433 25.93 22.73 0.39
CA GLU A 433 25.51 21.46 1.00
C GLU A 433 25.94 21.27 2.46
N GLN A 434 26.56 22.28 3.08
CA GLN A 434 27.12 22.25 4.42
C GLN A 434 26.44 23.23 5.37
N CYS A 435 26.42 22.88 6.65
CA CYS A 435 25.90 23.76 7.70
C CYS A 435 27.01 24.66 8.22
N VAL A 436 26.98 25.94 7.82
CA VAL A 436 28.11 26.86 7.99
C VAL A 436 27.96 27.79 9.19
N ALA A 437 26.72 28.13 9.58
CA ALA A 437 26.50 29.08 10.67
C ALA A 437 25.21 28.86 11.47
N CYS A 438 25.22 29.40 12.68
CA CYS A 438 24.07 29.57 13.56
C CYS A 438 23.74 31.05 13.73
N PRO A 439 22.56 31.54 13.30
CA PRO A 439 22.22 32.95 13.46
C PRO A 439 21.91 33.33 14.91
N THR A 440 22.35 34.51 15.33
CA THR A 440 22.07 35.11 16.64
C THR A 440 21.83 36.61 16.53
N ALA A 441 21.34 37.24 17.61
CA ALA A 441 21.21 38.70 17.68
C ALA A 441 22.55 39.44 17.54
N ASN A 442 23.67 38.79 17.86
CA ASN A 442 25.03 39.35 17.76
C ASN A 442 25.73 38.99 16.43
N GLY A 443 25.01 38.37 15.49
CA GLY A 443 25.56 37.93 14.20
C GLY A 443 25.61 36.40 14.06
N LEU A 444 26.43 35.92 13.13
CA LEU A 444 26.57 34.51 12.82
C LEU A 444 27.67 33.87 13.69
N LEU A 445 27.33 32.76 14.36
CA LEU A 445 28.28 31.90 15.07
C LEU A 445 28.54 30.62 14.26
N GLY A 446 29.57 29.86 14.61
CA GLY A 446 29.81 28.53 14.04
C GLY A 446 28.61 27.60 14.27
N TRP A 447 28.27 26.79 13.26
CA TRP A 447 27.17 25.85 13.37
C TRP A 447 27.46 24.73 14.39
N SER A 448 26.41 24.28 15.07
CA SER A 448 26.42 23.07 15.89
C SER A 448 25.05 22.41 15.87
N LYS A 449 24.97 21.14 16.31
CA LYS A 449 23.69 20.42 16.46
C LYS A 449 22.71 21.11 17.42
N ASN A 450 23.21 21.96 18.32
CA ASN A 450 22.41 22.73 19.28
C ASN A 450 21.89 24.05 18.70
N CYS A 451 22.19 24.34 17.43
CA CYS A 451 21.71 25.54 16.79
C CYS A 451 20.17 25.54 16.72
N ALA A 452 19.58 26.50 17.41
CA ALA A 452 18.16 26.58 17.66
C ALA A 452 17.69 28.03 17.62
N PRO A 453 16.42 28.26 17.23
CA PRO A 453 15.89 29.60 17.22
C PRO A 453 15.74 30.13 18.65
N PRO A 454 15.67 31.47 18.83
CA PRO A 454 15.42 32.06 20.13
C PRO A 454 14.13 31.52 20.77
N THR A 455 14.15 31.37 22.10
CA THR A 455 12.95 30.97 22.84
C THR A 455 12.01 32.16 22.98
N LEU A 456 10.87 32.10 22.29
CA LEU A 456 9.84 33.14 22.36
C LEU A 456 9.00 33.03 23.63
N ARG A 457 8.61 34.17 24.20
CA ARG A 457 7.61 34.21 25.27
C ARG A 457 6.25 33.78 24.74
N LYS A 458 5.48 33.08 25.56
CA LYS A 458 4.09 32.72 25.22
C LYS A 458 3.27 34.00 25.02
N CYS A 459 2.36 33.97 24.04
CA CYS A 459 1.42 35.06 23.86
C CYS A 459 0.43 35.12 25.03
N ASP A 460 0.23 36.31 25.58
CA ASP A 460 -0.75 36.55 26.63
C ASP A 460 -2.13 36.78 25.99
N ASN A 461 -3.10 35.90 26.27
CA ASN A 461 -4.48 35.98 25.74
C ASN A 461 -4.55 36.18 24.22
N GLY A 462 -3.64 35.54 23.46
CA GLY A 462 -3.59 35.64 21.99
C GLY A 462 -3.09 37.00 21.45
N LYS A 463 -2.59 37.89 22.32
CA LYS A 463 -1.92 39.13 21.92
C LYS A 463 -0.42 38.96 22.05
N ALA A 464 0.30 39.36 21.01
CA ALA A 464 1.74 39.35 21.03
C ALA A 464 2.27 40.40 22.01
N ASN A 465 3.25 40.00 22.82
CA ASN A 465 4.04 40.89 23.64
C ASN A 465 4.85 41.86 22.77
N LYS A 466 5.48 42.87 23.38
CA LYS A 466 6.48 43.69 22.66
C LYS A 466 7.59 42.74 22.19
N VAL A 467 7.67 42.56 20.88
CA VAL A 467 8.59 41.63 20.20
C VAL A 467 9.65 42.42 19.48
N ASP A 468 10.88 41.94 19.54
CA ASP A 468 11.98 42.53 18.79
C ASP A 468 12.46 41.57 17.71
N TYR A 469 13.33 42.04 16.82
CA TYR A 469 13.83 41.27 15.69
C TYR A 469 15.32 41.53 15.47
N PHE A 470 16.08 40.47 15.23
CA PHE A 470 17.41 40.61 14.62
C PHE A 470 17.36 40.20 13.15
N LYS A 471 18.28 40.77 12.36
CA LYS A 471 18.34 40.62 10.91
C LYS A 471 19.44 39.63 10.51
N VAL A 472 19.12 38.71 9.60
CA VAL A 472 20.07 37.82 8.93
C VAL A 472 20.08 38.17 7.43
N VAL A 473 21.26 38.41 6.87
CA VAL A 473 21.44 38.94 5.51
C VAL A 473 21.88 37.85 4.53
N GLY A 474 21.32 37.90 3.32
CA GLY A 474 21.65 36.99 2.23
C GLY A 474 21.20 35.57 2.52
N VAL A 475 19.95 35.41 2.96
CA VAL A 475 19.35 34.11 3.26
C VAL A 475 17.94 34.01 2.72
N GLU A 476 17.56 32.82 2.27
CA GLU A 476 16.20 32.45 1.87
C GLU A 476 15.67 31.33 2.76
N HIS A 477 14.35 31.23 2.81
CA HIS A 477 13.67 30.13 3.47
C HIS A 477 13.69 28.88 2.57
N PHE A 478 13.70 27.67 3.15
CA PHE A 478 13.67 26.43 2.37
C PHE A 478 12.43 26.29 1.45
N MET A 479 11.34 27.04 1.74
CA MET A 479 10.13 27.06 0.91
C MET A 479 10.16 28.09 -0.23
N ASP A 480 11.18 28.95 -0.33
CA ASP A 480 11.10 30.13 -1.19
C ASP A 480 10.79 29.80 -2.66
N ASP A 481 11.28 28.66 -3.16
CA ASP A 481 11.04 28.22 -4.55
C ASP A 481 9.56 27.95 -4.84
N TYR A 482 8.79 27.57 -3.82
CA TYR A 482 7.42 27.09 -3.96
C TYR A 482 6.39 28.01 -3.29
N ASN A 483 6.84 28.86 -2.38
CA ASN A 483 6.03 29.88 -1.73
C ASN A 483 6.79 31.20 -1.74
N LYS A 484 6.46 32.06 -2.70
CA LYS A 484 7.09 33.38 -2.87
C LYS A 484 6.61 34.42 -1.85
N GLY A 485 5.70 34.05 -0.93
CA GLY A 485 5.12 34.97 0.03
C GLY A 485 4.14 35.97 -0.59
N GLU A 486 3.60 36.84 0.26
CA GLU A 486 2.72 37.93 -0.15
C GLU A 486 3.56 39.07 -0.77
N GLY A 487 3.16 39.57 -1.93
CA GLY A 487 3.85 40.66 -2.64
C GLY A 487 3.27 42.04 -2.35
N SER A 488 3.99 43.09 -2.78
CA SER A 488 3.62 44.50 -2.62
C SER A 488 3.38 44.91 -1.16
N LEU A 489 4.15 44.33 -0.24
CA LEU A 489 4.02 44.57 1.19
C LEU A 489 5.23 45.37 1.69
N GLU A 490 4.99 46.50 2.35
CA GLU A 490 6.06 47.25 2.99
C GLU A 490 6.66 46.46 4.16
N LEU A 491 7.94 46.70 4.44
CA LEU A 491 8.67 45.97 5.49
C LEU A 491 7.97 46.05 6.86
N ASP A 492 7.48 47.24 7.23
CA ASP A 492 6.81 47.46 8.52
C ASP A 492 5.45 46.79 8.58
N GLU A 493 4.75 46.65 7.46
CA GLU A 493 3.51 45.89 7.39
C GLU A 493 3.77 44.39 7.56
N CYS A 494 4.78 43.85 6.87
CA CYS A 494 5.24 42.46 7.03
C CYS A 494 5.62 42.18 8.50
N ARG A 495 6.40 43.08 9.11
CA ARG A 495 6.79 43.03 10.52
C ARG A 495 5.56 43.07 11.43
N SER A 496 4.59 43.94 11.16
CA SER A 496 3.35 44.06 11.93
C SER A 496 2.52 42.77 11.88
N LYS A 497 2.40 42.13 10.71
CA LYS A 497 1.72 40.83 10.55
C LYS A 497 2.39 39.75 11.39
N CYS A 498 3.70 39.56 11.25
CA CYS A 498 4.44 38.57 12.06
C CYS A 498 4.42 38.89 13.56
N SER A 499 4.43 40.17 13.92
CA SER A 499 4.40 40.58 15.33
C SER A 499 3.10 40.13 15.96
N LYS A 500 1.96 40.37 15.30
CA LYS A 500 0.61 40.01 15.77
C LYS A 500 0.33 38.50 15.74
N ASP A 501 1.03 37.75 14.89
CA ASP A 501 0.88 36.30 14.81
C ASP A 501 1.77 35.58 15.83
N CYS A 502 1.12 34.86 16.76
CA CYS A 502 1.77 34.06 17.79
C CYS A 502 2.47 32.82 17.25
N GLN A 503 2.11 32.35 16.06
CA GLN A 503 2.74 31.22 15.41
C GLN A 503 3.94 31.65 14.56
N CYS A 504 4.07 32.94 14.24
CA CYS A 504 5.18 33.47 13.47
C CYS A 504 6.47 33.54 14.31
N LEU A 505 7.50 32.80 13.88
CA LEU A 505 8.83 32.81 14.48
C LEU A 505 9.76 33.86 13.84
N GLY A 506 9.39 34.34 12.65
CA GLY A 506 10.14 35.33 11.90
C GLY A 506 9.55 35.47 10.50
N PHE A 507 10.15 36.32 9.68
CA PHE A 507 9.74 36.49 8.30
C PHE A 507 10.93 36.70 7.38
N PHE A 508 10.80 36.26 6.14
CA PHE A 508 11.77 36.45 5.07
C PHE A 508 11.24 37.53 4.14
N TYR A 509 12.10 38.47 3.78
CA TYR A 509 11.74 39.64 3.01
C TYR A 509 12.71 39.84 1.85
N LYS A 510 12.16 39.97 0.64
CA LYS A 510 12.90 40.28 -0.58
C LYS A 510 12.75 41.75 -0.90
N GLN A 511 13.74 42.56 -0.56
CA GLN A 511 13.63 44.02 -0.60
C GLN A 511 13.40 44.55 -2.02
N GLU A 512 13.95 43.89 -3.03
CA GLU A 512 13.85 44.28 -4.44
C GLU A 512 12.46 44.04 -5.04
N SER A 513 11.67 43.13 -4.46
CA SER A 513 10.33 42.78 -4.95
C SER A 513 9.23 43.03 -3.92
N SER A 514 9.57 43.59 -2.76
CA SER A 514 8.68 43.81 -1.62
C SER A 514 7.83 42.58 -1.28
N LYS A 515 8.44 41.38 -1.35
CA LYS A 515 7.79 40.12 -1.01
C LYS A 515 8.08 39.70 0.42
N CYS A 516 7.03 39.34 1.14
CA CYS A 516 7.02 38.96 2.54
C CYS A 516 6.55 37.51 2.71
N LEU A 517 7.41 36.66 3.26
CA LEU A 517 7.09 35.29 3.64
C LEU A 517 7.13 35.16 5.17
N LEU A 518 5.96 35.02 5.79
CA LEU A 518 5.87 34.70 7.22
C LEU A 518 6.30 33.25 7.46
N ALA A 519 7.15 33.04 8.46
CA ALA A 519 7.76 31.75 8.74
C ALA A 519 7.31 31.25 10.13
N PRO A 520 6.34 30.33 10.19
CA PRO A 520 5.96 29.66 11.44
C PRO A 520 6.93 28.54 11.87
N VAL A 521 7.80 28.15 10.95
CA VAL A 521 8.94 27.25 11.15
C VAL A 521 10.11 27.93 10.44
N LEU A 522 11.28 28.00 11.08
CA LEU A 522 12.47 28.63 10.47
C LEU A 522 13.32 27.59 9.72
N GLY A 523 13.66 26.48 10.36
CA GLY A 523 14.37 25.36 9.73
C GLY A 523 15.74 25.76 9.17
N THR A 524 16.13 25.11 8.08
CA THR A 524 17.31 25.48 7.30
C THR A 524 17.11 26.81 6.58
N LEU A 525 18.07 27.72 6.73
CA LEU A 525 18.18 28.97 5.99
C LEU A 525 19.18 28.77 4.85
N ASN A 526 18.72 28.90 3.61
CA ASN A 526 19.59 28.74 2.43
C ASN A 526 20.39 30.02 2.21
N LYS A 527 21.72 29.93 2.21
CA LYS A 527 22.60 31.05 1.92
C LYS A 527 22.48 31.44 0.45
N VAL A 528 22.35 32.74 0.19
CA VAL A 528 22.30 33.28 -1.17
C VAL A 528 23.22 34.48 -1.31
N ALA A 529 23.74 34.69 -2.53
CA ALA A 529 24.60 35.83 -2.85
C ALA A 529 23.85 37.17 -2.78
N ASN A 530 22.53 37.16 -3.02
CA ASN A 530 21.74 38.39 -3.02
C ASN A 530 21.49 38.90 -1.59
N THR A 531 22.18 39.97 -1.21
CA THR A 531 22.08 40.58 0.12
C THR A 531 20.75 41.29 0.38
N SER A 532 19.93 41.54 -0.65
CA SER A 532 18.58 42.11 -0.49
C SER A 532 17.56 41.08 0.02
N HIS A 533 17.90 39.79 0.02
CA HIS A 533 17.11 38.73 0.64
C HIS A 533 17.50 38.64 2.11
N VAL A 534 16.56 38.94 3.00
CA VAL A 534 16.84 39.11 4.43
C VAL A 534 15.80 38.37 5.26
N ALA A 535 16.24 37.75 6.35
CA ALA A 535 15.34 37.18 7.36
C ALA A 535 15.34 38.08 8.59
N TYR A 536 14.16 38.31 9.15
CA TYR A 536 13.97 38.98 10.43
C TYR A 536 13.42 37.97 11.43
N ILE A 537 14.21 37.67 12.45
CA ILE A 537 13.95 36.59 13.40
C ILE A 537 13.46 37.19 14.71
N LYS A 538 12.31 36.73 15.16
CA LYS A 538 11.61 37.24 16.35
C LYS A 538 12.40 36.84 17.61
N VAL A 539 12.51 37.75 18.58
CA VAL A 539 13.14 37.54 19.90
C VAL A 539 12.29 38.10 21.04
#